data_AF-A0A970WY14-F1
#
_entry.id   AF-A0A970WY14-F1
#
_cell.length_a   1.000
_cell.length_b   1.000
_cell.length_c   1.000
_cell.angle_alpha   90.00
_cell.angle_beta   90.00
_cell.angle_gamma   90.00
#
_symmetry.space_group_name_H-M   'P 1'
#
loop_
_entity.id
_entity.type
_entity.pdbx_description
1 polymer ?
#
loop_
_entity_poly.entity_id
_entity_poly.type
_entity_poly.pdbx_seq_one_letter_code
_entity_poly.pdbx_strand_id
1 'polypeptide(L)'
;MTEKLGISSVLSGITKSHDRLQFDFEKAVFSMVASRFMEPISKLGLFDRMLNRFYPGLFDNEIALQHLYRSLDLLSTHKEEIERKLFYYGKDLFNVQVDVLLYDLTTLRFESTRTDKANLPRFGYSKEKRSDCTQVVLGL
;
A
#
# COMPACT_ATOMS: atom_id res chain seq x y z
N MET A 1 -0.21 14.42 -10.81
CA MET A 1 0.37 13.08 -11.06
C MET A 1 -0.66 11.98 -10.82
N THR A 2 -1.35 11.99 -9.68
CA THR A 2 -2.42 11.03 -9.32
C THR A 2 -3.63 11.04 -10.25
N GLU A 3 -4.05 12.22 -10.74
CA GLU A 3 -5.15 12.34 -11.71
C GLU A 3 -4.87 11.65 -13.04
N LYS A 4 -3.66 11.83 -13.58
CA LYS A 4 -3.22 11.21 -14.85
C LYS A 4 -3.11 9.69 -14.77
N LEU A 5 -3.08 9.13 -13.56
CA LEU A 5 -3.00 7.69 -13.31
C LEU A 5 -4.36 7.10 -12.91
N GLY A 6 -5.43 7.90 -12.89
CA GLY A 6 -6.76 7.46 -12.46
C GLY A 6 -6.89 7.25 -10.95
N ILE A 7 -5.81 7.38 -10.18
CA ILE A 7 -5.78 7.09 -8.74
C ILE A 7 -6.77 7.98 -7.99
N SER A 8 -6.78 9.29 -8.27
CA SER A 8 -7.71 10.22 -7.60
C SER A 8 -9.18 9.88 -7.88
N SER A 9 -9.51 9.42 -9.09
CA SER A 9 -10.89 8.98 -9.40
C SER A 9 -11.30 7.72 -8.64
N VAL A 10 -10.36 6.79 -8.43
CA VAL A 10 -10.62 5.55 -7.67
C VAL A 10 -10.79 5.88 -6.20
N LEU A 11 -9.87 6.65 -5.61
CA LEU A 11 -9.91 7.01 -4.19
C LEU A 11 -11.15 7.84 -3.86
N SER A 12 -11.49 8.84 -4.68
CA SER A 12 -12.72 9.62 -4.49
C SER A 12 -13.99 8.78 -4.60
N GLY A 13 -14.01 7.76 -5.47
CA GLY A 13 -15.09 6.78 -5.54
C GLY A 13 -15.28 6.01 -4.23
N ILE A 14 -14.17 5.54 -3.63
CA ILE A 14 -14.18 4.83 -2.35
C ILE A 14 -14.64 5.76 -1.22
N THR A 15 -14.15 7.01 -1.19
CA THR A 15 -14.57 8.01 -0.20
C THR A 15 -16.07 8.25 -0.24
N LYS A 16 -16.67 8.35 -1.44
CA LYS A 16 -18.12 8.51 -1.62
C LYS A 16 -18.95 7.29 -1.18
N SER A 17 -18.36 6.10 -1.14
CA SER A 17 -19.02 4.91 -0.60
C SER A 17 -18.96 4.82 0.93
N HIS A 18 -18.21 5.71 1.59
CA HIS A 18 -17.99 5.73 3.03
C HIS A 18 -18.36 7.07 3.64
N ASP A 19 -19.66 7.35 3.76
CA ASP A 19 -20.19 8.63 4.27
C ASP A 19 -19.75 8.95 5.71
N ARG A 20 -19.30 7.95 6.47
CA ARG A 20 -18.81 8.10 7.86
C ARG A 20 -17.31 8.39 7.95
N LEU A 21 -16.65 8.59 6.82
CA LEU A 21 -15.21 8.86 6.80
C LEU A 21 -14.94 10.30 7.26
N GLN A 22 -14.27 10.45 8.41
CA GLN A 22 -14.07 11.74 9.08
C GLN A 22 -12.69 12.37 8.83
N PHE A 23 -11.94 11.87 7.85
CA PHE A 23 -10.58 12.31 7.59
C PHE A 23 -10.31 12.35 6.08
N ASP A 24 -9.26 13.04 5.65
CA ASP A 24 -8.87 13.05 4.25
C ASP A 24 -8.15 11.75 3.87
N PHE A 25 -8.91 10.83 3.26
CA PHE A 25 -8.41 9.52 2.83
C PHE A 25 -7.38 9.63 1.71
N GLU A 26 -7.62 10.48 0.71
CA GLU A 26 -6.70 10.63 -0.43
C GLU A 26 -5.34 11.16 0.05
N LYS A 27 -5.36 12.16 0.93
CA LYS A 27 -4.16 12.74 1.53
C LYS A 27 -3.41 11.74 2.41
N ALA A 28 -4.12 10.91 3.19
CA ALA A 28 -3.52 9.85 4.00
C ALA A 28 -2.82 8.80 3.12
N VAL A 29 -3.49 8.33 2.06
CA VAL A 29 -2.92 7.37 1.10
C VAL A 29 -1.71 7.97 0.39
N PHE A 30 -1.83 9.19 -0.13
CA PHE A 30 -0.74 9.89 -0.80
C PHE A 30 0.49 10.03 0.11
N SER A 31 0.29 10.41 1.38
CA SER A 31 1.38 10.55 2.36
C SER A 31 2.12 9.22 2.59
N MET A 32 1.38 8.11 2.67
CA MET A 32 1.96 6.78 2.81
C MET A 32 2.73 6.33 1.57
N VAL A 33 2.26 6.70 0.38
CA VAL A 33 2.94 6.39 -0.88
C VAL A 33 4.21 7.24 -1.03
N ALA A 34 4.12 8.54 -0.78
CA ALA A 34 5.25 9.46 -0.82
C ALA A 34 6.37 9.05 0.15
N SER A 35 6.01 8.57 1.35
CA SER A 35 6.99 8.02 2.30
C SER A 35 7.75 6.83 1.74
N ARG A 36 7.11 5.92 1.00
CA ARG A 36 7.83 4.79 0.39
C ARG A 36 8.89 5.21 -0.62
N PHE A 37 8.67 6.30 -1.36
CA PHE A 37 9.66 6.80 -2.33
C PHE A 37 10.83 7.51 -1.65
N MET A 38 10.59 8.21 -0.55
CA MET A 38 11.63 8.96 0.16
C MET A 38 12.40 8.10 1.15
N GLU A 39 11.68 7.46 2.07
CA GLU A 39 12.26 6.61 3.11
C GLU A 39 11.25 5.53 3.50
N PRO A 40 11.48 4.25 3.16
CA PRO A 40 10.52 3.19 3.45
C PRO A 40 10.47 2.90 4.96
N ILE A 41 9.54 3.56 5.66
CA ILE A 41 9.36 3.45 7.12
C ILE A 41 7.99 2.90 7.53
N SER A 42 7.81 2.63 8.83
CA SER A 42 6.53 2.22 9.39
C SER A 42 5.52 3.38 9.40
N LYS A 43 4.22 3.09 9.57
CA LYS A 43 3.19 4.16 9.61
C LYS A 43 3.32 5.03 10.85
N LEU A 44 3.72 4.41 11.97
CA LEU A 44 4.15 5.12 13.16
C LEU A 44 5.37 6.02 12.86
N GLY A 45 6.39 5.49 12.19
CA GLY A 45 7.57 6.28 11.81
C GLY A 45 7.24 7.45 10.88
N LEU A 46 6.31 7.25 9.93
CA LEU A 46 5.78 8.32 9.07
C LEU A 46 5.13 9.42 9.90
N PHE A 47 4.24 9.03 10.82
CA PHE A 47 3.55 9.95 11.71
C PHE A 47 4.54 10.74 12.59
N ASP A 48 5.48 10.06 13.24
CA ASP A 48 6.41 10.67 14.20
C ASP A 48 7.48 11.55 13.53
N ARG A 49 8.02 11.11 12.38
CA ARG A 49 9.28 11.68 11.84
C ARG A 49 9.12 12.42 10.53
N MET A 50 8.12 12.06 9.73
CA MET A 50 8.06 12.53 8.34
C MET A 50 6.91 13.49 8.07
N LEU A 51 5.76 13.42 8.76
CA LEU A 51 4.67 14.37 8.51
C LEU A 51 5.14 15.83 8.66
N ASN A 52 5.93 16.12 9.71
CA ASN A 52 6.51 17.45 9.93
C ASN A 52 7.55 17.87 8.87
N ARG A 53 8.17 16.91 8.18
CA ARG A 53 9.24 17.14 7.19
C ARG A 53 8.72 17.22 5.75
N PHE A 54 7.67 16.47 5.43
CA PHE A 54 7.08 16.38 4.11
C PHE A 54 6.47 17.70 3.65
N TYR A 55 5.74 18.36 4.54
CA TYR A 55 5.09 19.61 4.23
C TYR A 55 4.97 20.49 5.48
N PRO A 56 5.96 21.37 5.73
CA PRO A 56 5.77 22.43 6.71
C PRO A 56 4.65 23.36 6.20
N GLY A 57 3.43 23.21 6.75
CA GLY A 57 2.26 24.05 6.44
C GLY A 57 1.21 23.48 5.47
N LEU A 58 1.36 22.26 4.94
CA LEU A 58 0.31 21.60 4.12
C LEU A 58 -0.44 20.51 4.90
N PHE A 59 0.15 20.05 6.00
CA PHE A 59 -0.50 19.21 7.00
C PHE A 59 -0.77 20.07 8.23
N ASP A 60 -1.91 20.76 8.23
CA ASP A 60 -2.45 21.37 9.43
C ASP A 60 -2.90 20.27 10.43
N ASN A 61 -2.01 19.41 10.93
CA ASN A 61 -2.29 18.40 11.96
C ASN A 61 -3.54 17.50 11.77
N GLU A 62 -4.11 17.42 10.56
CA GLU A 62 -5.37 16.70 10.31
C GLU A 62 -5.20 15.18 10.18
N ILE A 63 -3.99 14.70 9.89
CA ILE A 63 -3.72 13.27 9.74
C ILE A 63 -3.18 12.72 11.07
N ALA A 64 -4.09 12.21 11.88
CA ALA A 64 -3.73 11.44 13.05
C ALA A 64 -3.31 10.01 12.67
N LEU A 65 -2.52 9.36 13.51
CA LEU A 65 -1.98 8.02 13.27
C LEU A 65 -3.07 6.99 12.91
N GLN A 66 -4.23 7.04 13.57
CA GLN A 66 -5.35 6.14 13.28
C GLN A 66 -5.93 6.32 11.87
N HIS A 67 -5.80 7.51 11.27
CA HIS A 67 -6.25 7.76 9.90
C HIS A 67 -5.40 6.97 8.90
N LEU A 68 -4.09 6.84 9.15
CA LEU A 68 -3.19 6.02 8.33
C LEU A 68 -3.58 4.54 8.39
N TYR A 69 -3.85 4.01 9.60
CA TYR A 69 -4.25 2.62 9.76
C TYR A 69 -5.62 2.32 9.15
N ARG A 70 -6.63 3.16 9.42
CA ARG A 70 -7.96 3.01 8.81
C ARG A 70 -7.93 3.11 7.29
N SER A 71 -7.03 3.92 6.74
CA SER A 71 -6.82 3.98 5.29
C SER A 71 -6.35 2.63 4.74
N LEU A 72 -5.49 1.89 5.45
CA LEU A 72 -5.06 0.57 5.02
C LEU A 72 -6.19 -0.45 5.04
N ASP A 73 -7.09 -0.38 6.02
CA ASP A 73 -8.25 -1.27 6.09
C ASP A 73 -9.20 -1.05 4.90
N LEU A 74 -9.44 0.22 4.54
CA LEU A 74 -10.25 0.58 3.37
C LEU A 74 -9.59 0.13 2.06
N LEU A 75 -8.29 0.39 1.90
CA LEU A 75 -7.54 -0.08 0.73
C LEU A 75 -7.58 -1.61 0.61
N SER A 76 -7.46 -2.33 1.74
CA SER A 76 -7.55 -3.78 1.76
C SER A 76 -8.94 -4.27 1.37
N THR A 77 -9.99 -3.60 1.85
CA THR A 77 -11.39 -3.96 1.57
C THR A 77 -11.74 -3.76 0.09
N HIS A 78 -11.22 -2.70 -0.51
CA HIS A 78 -11.47 -2.35 -1.92
C HIS A 78 -10.37 -2.82 -2.88
N LYS A 79 -9.47 -3.72 -2.45
CA LYS A 79 -8.29 -4.10 -3.22
C LYS A 79 -8.62 -4.49 -4.67
N GLU A 80 -9.54 -5.44 -4.85
CA GLU A 80 -9.93 -5.98 -6.16
C GLU A 80 -10.57 -4.90 -7.04
N GLU A 81 -11.37 -4.02 -6.43
CA GLU A 81 -12.01 -2.91 -7.13
C GLU A 81 -10.98 -1.88 -7.61
N ILE A 82 -10.01 -1.54 -6.76
CA ILE A 82 -8.93 -0.62 -7.06
C ILE A 82 -8.08 -1.17 -8.21
N GLU A 83 -7.62 -2.41 -8.10
CA GLU A 83 -6.80 -3.07 -9.12
C GLU A 83 -7.52 -3.09 -10.47
N ARG A 84 -8.80 -3.50 -10.48
CA ARG A 84 -9.62 -3.54 -11.69
C ARG A 84 -9.78 -2.15 -12.31
N LYS A 85 -10.14 -1.13 -11.53
CA LYS A 85 -10.34 0.23 -12.05
C LYS A 85 -9.06 0.82 -12.61
N LEU A 86 -7.92 0.64 -11.92
CA LEU A 86 -6.63 1.12 -12.40
C LEU A 86 -6.18 0.37 -13.67
N PHE A 87 -6.43 -0.94 -13.74
CA PHE A 87 -6.14 -1.73 -14.93
C PHE A 87 -6.90 -1.22 -16.16
N TYR A 88 -8.22 -1.03 -16.05
CA TYR A 88 -9.02 -0.51 -17.17
C TYR A 88 -8.68 0.94 -17.50
N TYR A 89 -8.41 1.78 -16.50
CA TYR A 89 -7.95 3.14 -16.74
C TYR A 89 -6.64 3.15 -17.56
N GLY A 90 -5.66 2.31 -17.21
CA GLY A 90 -4.43 2.17 -17.97
C GLY A 90 -4.66 1.58 -19.38
N LYS A 91 -5.50 0.56 -19.50
CA LYS A 91 -5.86 -0.05 -20.78
C LYS A 91 -6.46 0.98 -21.73
N ASP A 92 -7.41 1.79 -21.25
CA ASP A 92 -8.11 2.78 -22.06
C ASP A 92 -7.22 3.98 -22.38
N LEU A 93 -6.40 4.44 -21.42
CA LEU A 93 -5.50 5.58 -21.60
C LEU A 93 -4.37 5.30 -22.60
N PHE A 94 -3.87 4.06 -22.64
CA PHE A 94 -2.75 3.66 -23.50
C PHE A 94 -3.16 2.74 -24.67
N ASN A 95 -4.45 2.42 -24.80
CA ASN A 95 -5.01 1.46 -25.76
C ASN A 95 -4.24 0.12 -25.79
N VAL A 96 -3.84 -0.37 -24.62
CA VAL A 96 -2.94 -1.53 -24.49
C VAL A 96 -3.69 -2.81 -24.85
N GLN A 97 -3.17 -3.54 -25.84
CA GLN A 97 -3.47 -4.96 -26.04
C GLN A 97 -2.55 -5.76 -25.11
N VAL A 98 -3.14 -6.61 -24.28
CA VAL A 98 -2.38 -7.39 -23.29
C VAL A 98 -1.92 -8.66 -23.99
N ASP A 99 -0.66 -8.68 -24.43
CA ASP A 99 -0.07 -9.81 -25.17
C ASP A 99 0.82 -10.72 -24.30
N VAL A 100 1.48 -10.16 -23.29
CA VAL A 100 2.39 -10.88 -22.39
C VAL A 100 2.09 -10.52 -20.94
N LEU A 101 1.90 -11.55 -20.10
CA LEU A 101 1.75 -11.40 -18.65
C LEU A 101 3.07 -11.79 -17.97
N LEU A 102 3.74 -10.81 -17.37
CA LEU A 102 4.92 -11.05 -16.54
C LEU A 102 4.45 -11.36 -15.12
N TYR A 103 4.88 -12.49 -14.58
CA TYR A 103 4.67 -12.86 -13.18
C TYR A 103 6.02 -13.03 -12.49
N ASP A 104 6.13 -12.61 -11.23
CA ASP A 104 7.37 -12.75 -10.44
C ASP A 104 7.10 -13.40 -9.07
N LEU A 105 8.11 -14.09 -8.55
CA LEU A 105 8.07 -14.71 -7.22
C LEU A 105 8.92 -13.87 -6.25
N THR A 106 8.24 -13.21 -5.32
CA THR A 106 8.89 -12.45 -4.25
C THR A 106 8.81 -13.19 -2.91
N THR A 107 9.78 -12.98 -2.03
CA THR A 107 9.84 -13.64 -0.73
C THR A 107 9.61 -12.62 0.38
N LEU A 108 8.57 -12.82 1.18
CA LEU A 108 8.28 -12.05 2.38
C LEU A 108 8.91 -12.75 3.59
N ARG A 109 9.90 -12.10 4.21
CA ARG A 109 10.56 -12.57 5.43
C ARG A 109 9.91 -11.94 6.66
N PHE A 110 9.79 -12.72 7.74
CA PHE A 110 9.33 -12.25 9.04
C PHE A 110 10.46 -12.35 10.06
N GLU A 111 10.58 -11.35 10.94
CA GLU A 111 11.44 -11.45 12.14
C GLU A 111 10.77 -12.32 13.19
N SER A 112 10.65 -13.60 12.87
CA SER A 112 9.92 -14.60 13.64
C SER A 112 10.50 -15.98 13.37
N THR A 113 10.50 -16.83 14.40
CA THR A 113 10.84 -18.26 14.33
C THR A 113 9.61 -19.15 14.37
N ARG A 114 8.41 -18.54 14.46
CA ARG A 114 7.15 -19.26 14.61
C ARG A 114 6.65 -19.81 13.27
N THR A 115 6.33 -21.09 13.25
CA THR A 115 5.75 -21.82 12.10
C THR A 115 4.30 -22.27 12.36
N ASP A 116 3.75 -21.96 13.54
CA ASP A 116 2.47 -22.45 14.03
C ASP A 116 1.26 -21.67 13.51
N LYS A 117 1.45 -20.46 13.00
CA LYS A 117 0.36 -19.65 12.43
C LYS A 117 0.07 -20.07 10.98
N ALA A 118 -1.11 -20.65 10.77
CA ALA A 118 -1.72 -20.89 9.45
C ALA A 118 -0.90 -21.76 8.45
N ASN A 119 0.12 -22.49 8.90
CA ASN A 119 0.99 -23.38 8.10
C ASN A 119 1.73 -22.72 6.91
N LEU A 120 1.60 -21.40 6.74
CA LEU A 120 2.17 -20.59 5.66
C LEU A 120 3.62 -20.18 5.93
N PRO A 121 3.97 -19.51 7.05
CA PRO A 121 5.34 -19.10 7.32
C PRO A 121 6.19 -20.31 7.71
N ARG A 122 7.25 -20.58 6.92
CA ARG A 122 8.19 -21.68 7.16
C ARG A 122 9.62 -21.22 6.96
N PHE A 123 10.56 -21.96 7.55
CA PHE A 123 11.97 -21.81 7.18
C PHE A 123 12.18 -22.32 5.76
N GLY A 124 13.10 -21.69 5.03
CA GLY A 124 13.45 -22.12 3.68
C GLY A 124 14.68 -21.40 3.18
N TYR A 125 14.97 -21.57 1.90
CA TYR A 125 16.10 -20.92 1.26
C TYR A 125 15.91 -19.39 1.24
N SER A 126 16.78 -18.68 1.94
CA SER A 126 16.78 -17.21 2.01
C SER A 126 17.89 -16.66 1.14
N LYS A 127 17.53 -15.86 0.13
CA LYS A 127 18.49 -15.14 -0.73
C LYS A 127 19.36 -14.16 0.09
N GLU A 128 18.85 -13.70 1.23
CA GLU A 128 19.53 -12.79 2.16
C GLU A 128 20.36 -13.52 3.23
N LYS A 129 20.53 -14.85 3.12
CA LYS A 129 21.22 -15.71 4.08
C LYS A 129 20.64 -15.66 5.51
N ARG A 130 19.37 -15.27 5.65
CA ARG A 130 18.62 -15.25 6.92
C ARG A 130 17.79 -16.52 7.09
N SER A 131 18.48 -17.67 7.26
CA SER A 131 17.83 -18.97 7.51
C SER A 131 17.28 -19.10 8.94
N ASP A 132 17.56 -18.12 9.79
CA ASP A 132 17.09 -17.99 11.18
C ASP A 132 15.63 -17.51 11.28
N CYS A 133 15.03 -17.08 10.17
CA CYS A 133 13.72 -16.44 10.11
C CYS A 133 12.74 -17.23 9.23
N THR A 134 11.46 -17.20 9.57
CA THR A 134 10.41 -17.75 8.71
C THR A 134 10.09 -16.82 7.54
N GLN A 135 9.64 -17.40 6.43
CA GLN A 135 9.32 -16.70 5.20
C GLN A 135 8.09 -17.27 4.50
N VAL A 136 7.52 -16.48 3.60
CA VAL A 136 6.42 -16.84 2.69
C VAL A 136 6.83 -16.41 1.28
N VAL A 137 6.66 -17.30 0.30
CA VAL A 137 6.85 -16.94 -1.12
C VAL A 137 5.50 -16.50 -1.69
N LEU A 138 5.49 -15.32 -2.31
CA LEU A 138 4.33 -14.69 -2.92
C LEU A 138 4.56 -14.60 -4.43
N GLY A 139 3.60 -15.11 -5.22
CA GLY A 139 3.52 -14.83 -6.65
C GLY A 139 2.71 -13.56 -6.89
N LEU A 140 3.24 -12.64 -7.69
CA LEU A 140 2.61 -11.40 -8.13
C LEU A 140 2.36 -11.43 -9.63
#